data_AF-A0A3L6F9G7-F1
#
_entry.id   AF-A0A3L6F9G7-F1
#
_cell.length_a   1.000
_cell.length_b   1.000
_cell.length_c   1.000
_cell.angle_alpha   90.00
_cell.angle_beta   90.00
_cell.angle_gamma   90.00
#
_symmetry.space_group_name_H-M   'P 1'
#
loop_
_entity.id
_entity.type
_entity.pdbx_description
1 polymer ?
#
loop_
_entity_poly.entity_id
_entity_poly.type
_entity_poly.pdbx_seq_one_letter_code
_entity_poly.pdbx_strand_id
1 'polypeptide(L)'
;MSSETAAAPSETEAARANLLKRNSDDVGWEYGVLVDANNKDKVKCKFCDKEMRGGIYRLKEHLAHVGKNVKKCTSATPQALEAKEKCKKAIEAAKRKREEKTVRELELREEVNVSRVGEESEEVTCVGSSQPHKLGPIDKWTRAIDPTKADSFKQQQLNKELWKEREHEVHKFIARWAYNHGIPFNACDNDEFKQMCEAIGQFGPGLTPPTQDAFRDRKRRSIMNICTNCADGTSFISSKEMSDVSHTSEVIFELVDKAIEDIGEENVVQVVTDNASNNMGAKKLLLEKRPQIFWTSCAAHTINLMLQGIGKLPRFRKVIDQAKSFTIFVYGHTRTLECLRYFTEGKELVRPGVTRFASYFLTLNSMQEKKDQLRKMVVHSRWDSLKDVKSKKGKEATATILSPAFWKDVKLMLAVFEPLVKVLRLVDGDVKPSMGFLYGELLKAKRKIKEAFGNVESRFKDVMAVIEKKMNGRLDSPLHLTAFLLNPHYSYANPSIFDEPKMNEAFISCVEQFYYHDEDQQEQAANFELKKFQNREGPFSKKLARTFQNYDYNPASWWRLYGTETPALQKMATRILSLTSSSSGCERNWSGFEGVSTYLLIISAVL
;
A
#
# COMPACT_ATOMS: atom_id res chain seq x y z
N MET A 1 -39.65 -31.48 52.66
CA MET A 1 -38.54 -30.57 52.36
C MET A 1 -37.28 -31.40 52.22
N SER A 2 -36.71 -31.45 51.02
CA SER A 2 -35.29 -31.69 50.73
C SER A 2 -35.15 -31.58 49.21
N SER A 3 -34.69 -30.41 48.74
CA SER A 3 -34.45 -30.12 47.33
C SER A 3 -32.98 -30.37 47.01
N GLU A 4 -32.71 -31.21 46.02
CA GLU A 4 -31.39 -31.31 45.37
C GLU A 4 -31.23 -30.17 44.36
N THR A 5 -30.21 -29.35 44.56
CA THR A 5 -29.80 -28.25 43.66
C THR A 5 -28.73 -28.74 42.69
N ALA A 6 -29.01 -28.67 41.39
CA ALA A 6 -28.02 -28.89 40.32
C ALA A 6 -27.04 -27.70 40.23
N ALA A 7 -25.74 -27.98 40.30
CA ALA A 7 -24.67 -26.99 40.25
C ALA A 7 -24.41 -26.47 38.82
N ALA A 8 -24.10 -25.17 38.71
CA ALA A 8 -23.68 -24.50 37.48
C ALA A 8 -22.20 -24.79 37.16
N PRO A 9 -21.79 -24.87 35.87
CA PRO A 9 -20.41 -25.18 35.48
C PRO A 9 -19.45 -24.03 35.81
N SER A 10 -18.21 -24.37 36.17
CA SER A 10 -17.17 -23.43 36.63
C SER A 10 -16.50 -22.67 35.47
N GLU A 11 -15.91 -21.49 35.78
CA GLU A 11 -15.31 -20.54 34.81
C GLU A 11 -14.25 -21.15 33.87
N THR A 12 -13.62 -22.26 34.26
CA THR A 12 -12.61 -22.98 33.47
C THR A 12 -13.21 -23.75 32.28
N GLU A 13 -14.44 -24.25 32.36
CA GLU A 13 -15.12 -24.93 31.24
C GLU A 13 -15.61 -23.95 30.18
N ALA A 14 -16.10 -22.78 30.60
CA ALA A 14 -16.53 -21.70 29.71
C ALA A 14 -15.36 -21.10 28.90
N ALA A 15 -14.17 -21.00 29.50
CA ALA A 15 -12.95 -20.57 28.83
C ALA A 15 -12.48 -21.61 27.77
N ARG A 16 -12.59 -22.91 28.10
CA ARG A 16 -12.25 -24.02 27.19
C ARG A 16 -13.22 -24.12 26.01
N ALA A 17 -14.50 -23.83 26.21
CA ALA A 17 -15.52 -23.79 25.16
C ALA A 17 -15.32 -22.65 24.15
N ASN A 18 -14.79 -21.50 24.58
CA ASN A 18 -14.49 -20.37 23.71
C ASN A 18 -13.25 -20.59 22.82
N LEU A 19 -12.30 -21.42 23.25
CA LEU A 19 -11.09 -21.76 22.48
C LEU A 19 -11.38 -22.72 21.30
N LEU A 20 -12.47 -23.49 21.37
CA LEU A 20 -12.84 -24.49 20.35
C LEU A 20 -13.77 -23.95 19.24
N LYS A 21 -14.00 -22.64 19.21
CA LYS A 21 -14.90 -21.96 18.25
C LYS A 21 -14.07 -21.18 17.21
N ARG A 22 -14.20 -21.55 15.92
CA ARG A 22 -13.48 -20.91 14.82
C ARG A 22 -14.27 -19.70 14.28
N ASN A 23 -13.60 -18.57 14.04
CA ASN A 23 -14.16 -17.42 13.31
C ASN A 23 -14.18 -17.72 11.80
N SER A 24 -15.23 -18.36 11.31
CA SER A 24 -15.41 -18.69 9.89
C SER A 24 -16.90 -18.72 9.56
N ASP A 25 -17.28 -18.09 8.45
CA ASP A 25 -18.66 -18.03 7.96
C ASP A 25 -19.09 -19.31 7.19
N ASP A 26 -18.32 -20.40 7.30
CA ASP A 26 -18.65 -21.66 6.64
C ASP A 26 -19.78 -22.36 7.39
N VAL A 27 -20.87 -22.66 6.66
CA VAL A 27 -22.09 -23.32 7.18
C VAL A 27 -21.81 -24.59 7.99
N GLY A 28 -20.71 -25.29 7.72
CA GLY A 28 -20.33 -26.49 8.49
C GLY A 28 -20.07 -26.21 9.97
N TRP A 29 -19.64 -25.00 10.34
CA TRP A 29 -19.35 -24.62 11.74
C TRP A 29 -20.60 -24.43 12.59
N GLU A 30 -21.78 -24.27 11.97
CA GLU A 30 -23.06 -24.32 12.69
C GLU A 30 -23.26 -25.70 13.35
N TYR A 31 -22.73 -26.75 12.72
CA TYR A 31 -22.97 -28.15 13.07
C TYR A 31 -21.75 -28.90 13.62
N GLY A 32 -20.62 -28.20 13.76
CA GLY A 32 -19.35 -28.76 14.22
C GLY A 32 -18.64 -27.92 15.25
N VAL A 33 -17.78 -28.56 16.03
CA VAL A 33 -16.85 -27.90 16.96
C VAL A 33 -15.45 -28.46 16.79
N LEU A 34 -14.42 -27.66 17.09
CA LEU A 34 -13.06 -28.19 17.14
C LEU A 34 -12.92 -29.15 18.33
N VAL A 35 -12.14 -30.21 18.15
CA VAL A 35 -11.73 -31.09 19.25
C VAL A 35 -10.56 -30.46 20.02
N ASP A 36 -9.67 -29.78 19.30
CA ASP A 36 -8.49 -29.13 19.83
C ASP A 36 -8.28 -27.77 19.12
N ALA A 37 -8.08 -26.71 19.90
CA ALA A 37 -7.84 -25.36 19.41
C ALA A 37 -6.51 -25.24 18.63
N ASN A 38 -5.54 -26.09 18.96
CA ASN A 38 -4.22 -26.11 18.33
C ASN A 38 -4.18 -27.01 17.08
N ASN A 39 -5.16 -27.92 16.92
CA ASN A 39 -5.24 -28.83 15.77
C ASN A 39 -6.54 -28.64 14.98
N LYS A 40 -6.46 -27.76 13.98
CA LYS A 40 -7.59 -27.32 13.14
C LYS A 40 -8.17 -28.41 12.24
N ASP A 41 -7.50 -29.55 12.13
CA ASP A 41 -7.94 -30.67 11.30
C ASP A 41 -8.87 -31.64 12.03
N LYS A 42 -8.98 -31.56 13.37
CA LYS A 42 -9.88 -32.41 14.15
C LYS A 42 -11.18 -31.69 14.49
N VAL A 43 -12.28 -32.15 13.91
CA VAL A 43 -13.61 -31.57 14.09
C VAL A 43 -14.58 -32.64 14.58
N LYS A 44 -15.40 -32.29 15.58
CA LYS A 44 -16.44 -33.12 16.16
C LYS A 44 -17.81 -32.69 15.65
N CYS A 45 -18.63 -33.66 15.23
CA CYS A 45 -20.02 -33.43 14.85
C CYS A 45 -20.89 -33.18 16.09
N LYS A 46 -21.72 -32.13 16.10
CA LYS A 46 -22.63 -31.83 17.21
C LYS A 46 -23.82 -32.79 17.33
N PHE A 47 -24.11 -33.60 16.31
CA PHE A 47 -25.30 -34.45 16.25
C PHE A 47 -25.07 -35.92 16.59
N CYS A 48 -23.90 -36.46 16.26
CA CYS A 48 -23.56 -37.87 16.53
C CYS A 48 -22.23 -38.03 17.28
N ASP A 49 -21.68 -36.91 17.78
CA ASP A 49 -20.42 -36.82 18.53
C ASP A 49 -19.18 -37.41 17.83
N LYS A 50 -19.29 -37.77 16.56
CA LYS A 50 -18.19 -38.35 15.81
C LYS A 50 -17.08 -37.34 15.57
N GLU A 51 -15.86 -37.72 15.91
CA GLU A 51 -14.64 -36.99 15.57
C GLU A 51 -14.09 -37.41 14.20
N MET A 52 -13.67 -36.42 13.42
CA MET A 52 -13.12 -36.61 12.08
C MET A 52 -11.85 -35.80 11.90
N ARG A 53 -10.90 -36.36 11.15
CA ARG A 53 -9.65 -35.70 10.75
C ARG A 53 -9.77 -35.19 9.31
N GLY A 54 -9.48 -33.93 9.03
CA GLY A 54 -9.61 -33.28 7.72
C GLY A 54 -10.49 -32.02 7.72
N GLY A 55 -10.70 -31.42 8.89
CA GLY A 55 -11.32 -30.12 9.04
C GLY A 55 -12.81 -30.07 8.71
N ILE A 56 -13.32 -28.84 8.53
CA ILE A 56 -14.75 -28.58 8.41
C ILE A 56 -15.37 -29.16 7.12
N TYR A 57 -14.56 -29.31 6.07
CA TYR A 57 -15.01 -29.89 4.82
C TYR A 57 -15.47 -31.35 5.00
N ARG A 58 -14.70 -32.14 5.76
CA ARG A 58 -15.02 -33.54 6.04
C ARG A 58 -16.24 -33.70 6.94
N LEU A 59 -16.51 -32.72 7.81
CA LEU A 59 -17.77 -32.66 8.56
C LEU A 59 -18.97 -32.40 7.63
N LYS A 60 -18.84 -31.51 6.65
CA LYS A 60 -19.92 -31.26 5.68
C LYS A 60 -20.23 -32.50 4.86
N GLU A 61 -19.21 -33.24 4.43
CA GLU A 61 -19.36 -34.54 3.76
C GLU A 61 -20.10 -35.57 4.65
N HIS A 62 -19.72 -35.66 5.92
CA HIS A 62 -20.35 -36.51 6.92
C HIS A 62 -21.84 -36.20 7.13
N LEU A 63 -22.20 -34.92 7.21
CA LEU A 63 -23.57 -34.45 7.40
C LEU A 63 -24.41 -34.57 6.11
N ALA A 64 -23.84 -34.18 4.97
CA ALA A 64 -24.49 -34.22 3.68
C ALA A 64 -24.68 -35.65 3.14
N HIS A 65 -23.98 -36.64 3.72
CA HIS A 65 -23.89 -38.01 3.23
C HIS A 65 -23.28 -38.09 1.82
N VAL A 66 -22.35 -37.19 1.53
CA VAL A 66 -21.65 -37.06 0.23
C VAL A 66 -20.17 -37.30 0.47
N GLY A 67 -19.53 -38.14 -0.35
CA GLY A 67 -18.10 -38.49 -0.22
C GLY A 67 -17.87 -40.00 -0.01
N LYS A 68 -16.75 -40.51 -0.53
CA LYS A 68 -16.44 -41.96 -0.54
C LYS A 68 -15.79 -42.46 0.76
N ASN A 69 -15.06 -41.59 1.46
CA ASN A 69 -14.18 -41.97 2.58
C ASN A 69 -14.59 -41.32 3.92
N VAL A 70 -15.89 -41.06 4.11
CA VAL A 70 -16.43 -40.42 5.32
C VAL A 70 -17.67 -41.20 5.78
N LYS A 71 -17.64 -41.72 7.00
CA LYS A 71 -18.82 -42.40 7.58
C LYS A 71 -19.97 -41.39 7.67
N LYS A 72 -21.19 -41.78 7.31
CA LYS A 72 -22.38 -40.91 7.33
C LYS A 72 -22.83 -40.57 8.75
N CYS A 73 -23.44 -39.40 8.95
CA CYS A 73 -24.08 -39.05 10.21
C CYS A 73 -25.25 -40.00 10.49
N THR A 74 -25.29 -40.57 11.69
CA THR A 74 -26.33 -41.50 12.16
C THR A 74 -27.50 -40.80 12.83
N SER A 75 -27.41 -39.50 13.08
CA SER A 75 -28.48 -38.72 13.71
C SER A 75 -29.58 -38.39 12.70
N ALA A 76 -30.84 -38.68 13.08
CA ALA A 76 -32.02 -38.45 12.26
C ALA A 76 -32.94 -37.37 12.84
N THR A 77 -32.42 -36.48 13.69
CA THR A 77 -33.20 -35.36 14.24
C THR A 77 -33.61 -34.37 13.13
N PRO A 78 -34.70 -33.62 13.28
CA PRO A 78 -35.11 -32.61 12.29
C PRO A 78 -33.98 -31.61 11.95
N GLN A 79 -33.19 -31.25 12.96
CA GLN A 79 -32.02 -30.37 12.83
C GLN A 79 -30.87 -31.03 12.05
N ALA A 80 -30.67 -32.35 12.19
CA ALA A 80 -29.67 -33.09 11.44
C ALA A 80 -30.06 -33.24 9.95
N LEU A 81 -31.35 -33.38 9.66
CA LEU A 81 -31.87 -33.41 8.27
C LEU A 81 -31.75 -32.03 7.60
N GLU A 82 -32.02 -30.95 8.32
CA GLU A 82 -31.80 -29.58 7.83
C GLU A 82 -30.31 -29.32 7.57
N ALA A 83 -29.43 -29.74 8.51
CA ALA A 83 -27.99 -29.63 8.36
C ALA A 83 -27.48 -30.41 7.14
N LYS A 84 -28.04 -31.61 6.89
CA LYS A 84 -27.73 -32.42 5.70
C LYS A 84 -28.03 -31.66 4.41
N GLU A 85 -29.22 -31.09 4.27
CA GLU A 85 -29.60 -30.35 3.07
C GLU A 85 -28.77 -29.06 2.87
N LYS A 86 -28.55 -28.28 3.95
CA LYS A 86 -27.72 -27.08 3.89
C LYS A 86 -26.27 -27.39 3.51
N CYS A 87 -25.69 -28.43 4.11
CA CYS A 87 -24.32 -28.86 3.81
C CYS A 87 -24.21 -29.40 2.37
N LYS A 88 -25.21 -30.15 1.90
CA LYS A 88 -25.26 -30.67 0.53
C LYS A 88 -25.32 -29.54 -0.50
N LYS A 89 -26.24 -28.57 -0.33
CA LYS A 89 -26.35 -27.39 -1.19
C LYS A 89 -25.05 -26.57 -1.22
N ALA A 90 -24.39 -26.40 -0.08
CA ALA A 90 -23.13 -25.66 0.00
C ALA A 90 -21.98 -26.37 -0.75
N ILE A 91 -21.91 -27.71 -0.67
CA ILE A 91 -20.91 -28.50 -1.40
C ILE A 91 -21.17 -28.43 -2.91
N GLU A 92 -22.42 -28.59 -3.35
CA GLU A 92 -22.81 -28.55 -4.76
C GLU A 92 -22.59 -27.15 -5.37
N ALA A 93 -22.98 -26.09 -4.66
CA ALA A 93 -22.75 -24.71 -5.11
C ALA A 93 -21.25 -24.39 -5.24
N ALA A 94 -20.41 -24.86 -4.31
CA ALA A 94 -18.96 -24.70 -4.40
C ALA A 94 -18.36 -25.48 -5.57
N LYS A 95 -18.90 -26.67 -5.88
CA LYS A 95 -18.48 -27.46 -7.04
C LYS A 95 -18.85 -26.77 -8.35
N ARG A 96 -20.11 -26.32 -8.48
CA ARG A 96 -20.58 -25.60 -9.66
C ARG A 96 -19.78 -24.33 -9.92
N LYS A 97 -19.48 -23.54 -8.89
CA LYS A 97 -18.65 -22.32 -9.01
C LYS A 97 -17.22 -22.62 -9.48
N ARG A 98 -16.65 -23.78 -9.11
CA ARG A 98 -15.34 -24.22 -9.61
C ARG A 98 -15.42 -24.64 -11.07
N GLU A 99 -16.43 -25.42 -11.43
CA GLU A 99 -16.69 -25.84 -12.81
C GLU A 99 -16.92 -24.61 -13.72
N GLU A 100 -17.77 -23.67 -13.33
CA GLU A 100 -17.99 -22.39 -14.04
C GLU A 100 -16.69 -21.58 -14.21
N LYS A 101 -15.83 -21.52 -13.18
CA LYS A 101 -14.52 -20.84 -13.28
C LYS A 101 -13.60 -21.54 -14.27
N THR A 102 -13.52 -22.87 -14.23
CA THR A 102 -12.70 -23.66 -15.13
C THR A 102 -13.19 -23.53 -16.57
N VAL A 103 -14.51 -23.57 -16.80
CA VAL A 103 -15.11 -23.35 -18.12
C VAL A 103 -14.75 -21.97 -18.64
N ARG A 104 -14.93 -20.90 -17.85
CA ARG A 104 -14.57 -19.54 -18.27
C ARG A 104 -13.07 -19.37 -18.57
N GLU A 105 -12.20 -20.06 -17.82
CA GLU A 105 -10.76 -20.03 -18.05
C GLU A 105 -10.37 -20.78 -19.34
N LEU A 106 -11.07 -21.87 -19.66
CA LEU A 106 -10.95 -22.57 -20.93
C LEU A 106 -11.49 -21.72 -22.09
N GLU A 107 -12.65 -21.08 -21.94
CA GLU A 107 -13.22 -20.15 -22.92
C GLU A 107 -12.25 -19.00 -23.23
N LEU A 108 -11.70 -18.34 -22.20
CA LEU A 108 -10.68 -17.28 -22.37
C LEU A 108 -9.42 -17.78 -23.08
N ARG A 109 -9.05 -19.05 -22.86
CA ARG A 109 -7.87 -19.66 -23.49
C ARG A 109 -8.15 -20.05 -24.95
N GLU A 110 -9.37 -20.46 -25.27
CA GLU A 110 -9.84 -20.71 -26.63
C GLU A 110 -10.00 -19.40 -27.43
N GLU A 111 -10.37 -18.29 -26.79
CA GLU A 111 -10.43 -16.95 -27.41
C GLU A 111 -9.05 -16.45 -27.86
N VAL A 112 -7.96 -16.87 -27.22
CA VAL A 112 -6.59 -16.47 -27.57
C VAL A 112 -6.03 -17.42 -28.63
N ASN A 113 -6.32 -17.15 -29.90
CA ASN A 113 -5.83 -17.95 -31.03
C ASN A 113 -4.82 -17.17 -31.88
N VAL A 114 -3.57 -17.12 -31.43
CA VAL A 114 -2.47 -16.45 -32.14
C VAL A 114 -1.99 -17.29 -33.35
N SER A 115 -2.34 -18.59 -33.44
CA SER A 115 -1.82 -19.48 -34.48
C SER A 115 -2.64 -19.54 -35.77
N ARG A 116 -3.92 -19.13 -35.76
CA ARG A 116 -4.81 -19.07 -36.94
C ARG A 116 -4.96 -17.64 -37.44
N VAL A 117 -4.09 -17.21 -38.35
CA VAL A 117 -4.37 -16.05 -39.22
C VAL A 117 -4.34 -16.59 -40.65
N GLY A 118 -5.51 -16.59 -41.31
CA GLY A 118 -5.73 -17.11 -42.66
C GLY A 118 -7.08 -17.82 -42.80
N GLU A 119 -7.93 -17.34 -43.71
CA GLU A 119 -9.21 -17.98 -44.06
C GLU A 119 -9.03 -19.44 -44.50
N GLU A 120 -10.07 -20.23 -44.26
CA GLU A 120 -10.19 -21.67 -44.51
C GLU A 120 -9.46 -22.17 -45.78
N SER A 121 -8.26 -22.76 -45.63
CA SER A 121 -7.81 -23.95 -46.38
C SER A 121 -6.38 -24.36 -46.02
N GLU A 122 -6.21 -25.66 -45.81
CA GLU A 122 -4.97 -26.46 -45.67
C GLU A 122 -4.15 -26.31 -44.37
N GLU A 123 -4.18 -27.39 -43.58
CA GLU A 123 -3.28 -27.67 -42.46
C GLU A 123 -1.82 -27.58 -42.91
N VAL A 124 -1.15 -26.49 -42.54
CA VAL A 124 0.31 -26.49 -42.42
C VAL A 124 0.64 -26.78 -40.98
N THR A 125 0.88 -28.05 -40.67
CA THR A 125 1.39 -28.51 -39.38
C THR A 125 2.71 -27.80 -39.08
N CYS A 126 2.68 -26.79 -38.20
CA CYS A 126 3.90 -26.20 -37.66
C CYS A 126 4.51 -27.19 -36.66
N VAL A 127 5.63 -27.78 -37.09
CA VAL A 127 6.44 -28.76 -36.37
C VAL A 127 7.00 -28.14 -35.09
N GLY A 128 6.48 -28.61 -33.95
CA GLY A 128 7.02 -28.35 -32.60
C GLY A 128 6.72 -29.49 -31.63
N SER A 129 6.36 -30.68 -32.13
CA SER A 129 6.15 -31.87 -31.30
C SER A 129 7.49 -32.57 -31.06
N SER A 130 7.90 -32.61 -29.79
CA SER A 130 9.08 -33.27 -29.28
C SER A 130 8.91 -34.79 -29.20
N GLN A 131 8.98 -35.46 -30.35
CA GLN A 131 9.37 -36.88 -30.41
C GLN A 131 10.36 -37.14 -31.55
N PRO A 132 11.47 -37.86 -31.30
CA PRO A 132 12.41 -38.21 -32.36
C PRO A 132 11.77 -39.25 -33.28
N HIS A 133 11.46 -38.87 -34.52
CA HIS A 133 11.05 -39.84 -35.54
C HIS A 133 12.20 -40.81 -35.81
N LYS A 134 12.01 -42.09 -35.50
CA LYS A 134 12.87 -43.17 -36.00
C LYS A 134 12.61 -43.30 -37.50
N LEU A 135 13.55 -42.84 -38.31
CA LEU A 135 13.54 -42.99 -39.77
C LEU A 135 13.48 -44.47 -40.14
N GLY A 136 12.53 -44.82 -41.01
CA GLY A 136 12.35 -46.18 -41.51
C GLY A 136 13.24 -46.45 -42.73
N PRO A 137 13.45 -47.72 -43.11
CA PRO A 137 14.31 -48.08 -44.25
C PRO A 137 13.87 -47.51 -45.60
N ILE A 138 12.61 -47.10 -45.73
CA ILE A 138 12.01 -46.57 -46.96
C ILE A 138 12.37 -45.10 -47.21
N ASP A 139 12.70 -44.35 -46.15
CA ASP A 139 13.06 -42.91 -46.20
C ASP A 139 14.42 -42.68 -46.88
N LYS A 140 15.17 -43.75 -47.17
CA LYS A 140 16.43 -43.71 -47.91
C LYS A 140 16.23 -43.53 -49.43
N TRP A 141 15.00 -43.67 -49.94
CA TRP A 141 14.72 -43.70 -51.38
C TRP A 141 13.73 -42.66 -51.89
N THR A 142 13.15 -41.80 -51.04
CA THR A 142 12.20 -40.74 -51.45
C THR A 142 12.79 -39.33 -51.27
N ARG A 143 13.79 -39.04 -52.12
CA ARG A 143 14.30 -37.76 -52.64
C ARG A 143 14.60 -36.55 -51.73
N ALA A 144 15.79 -35.99 -52.01
CA ALA A 144 16.32 -34.68 -51.67
C ALA A 144 15.52 -33.51 -52.28
N ILE A 145 15.45 -32.39 -51.55
CA ILE A 145 14.96 -31.09 -52.04
C ILE A 145 16.17 -30.22 -52.38
N ASP A 146 16.26 -29.85 -53.65
CA ASP A 146 17.21 -28.91 -54.25
C ASP A 146 16.95 -27.47 -53.75
N PRO A 147 17.95 -26.72 -53.21
CA PRO A 147 17.72 -25.41 -52.58
C PRO A 147 17.39 -24.26 -53.54
N THR A 148 17.38 -24.48 -54.87
CA THR A 148 17.40 -23.40 -55.87
C THR A 148 16.04 -22.97 -56.45
N LYS A 149 14.90 -23.33 -55.83
CA LYS A 149 13.57 -22.89 -56.31
C LYS A 149 13.04 -21.67 -55.56
N ALA A 150 12.44 -20.74 -56.30
CA ALA A 150 11.74 -19.53 -55.85
C ALA A 150 10.73 -19.75 -54.70
N ASP A 151 10.32 -21.00 -54.46
CA ASP A 151 9.45 -21.40 -53.36
C ASP A 151 10.13 -21.25 -51.98
N SER A 152 11.46 -21.37 -51.86
CA SER A 152 12.15 -21.17 -50.58
C SER A 152 12.15 -19.70 -50.12
N PHE A 153 12.31 -18.76 -51.07
CA PHE A 153 12.20 -17.32 -50.81
C PHE A 153 10.77 -16.89 -50.51
N LYS A 154 9.77 -17.45 -51.21
CA LYS A 154 8.35 -17.25 -50.88
C LYS A 154 8.02 -17.76 -49.49
N GLN A 155 8.51 -18.95 -49.11
CA GLN A 155 8.26 -19.52 -47.78
C GLN A 155 8.93 -18.71 -46.66
N GLN A 156 10.12 -18.12 -46.90
CA GLN A 156 10.76 -17.19 -45.95
C GLN A 156 10.01 -15.85 -45.82
N GLN A 157 9.50 -15.29 -46.92
CA GLN A 157 8.68 -14.06 -46.89
C GLN A 157 7.33 -14.30 -46.22
N LEU A 158 6.63 -15.38 -46.56
CA LEU A 158 5.38 -15.82 -45.92
C LEU A 158 5.58 -16.06 -44.42
N ASN A 159 6.65 -16.76 -44.03
CA ASN A 159 6.97 -16.93 -42.62
C ASN A 159 7.17 -15.57 -41.94
N LYS A 160 7.93 -14.65 -42.54
CA LYS A 160 8.17 -13.32 -41.97
C LYS A 160 6.88 -12.49 -41.80
N GLU A 161 5.95 -12.57 -42.75
CA GLU A 161 4.65 -11.89 -42.66
C GLU A 161 3.74 -12.55 -41.60
N LEU A 162 3.68 -13.88 -41.57
CA LEU A 162 2.97 -14.63 -40.54
C LEU A 162 3.53 -14.36 -39.14
N TRP A 163 4.85 -14.26 -38.99
CA TRP A 163 5.49 -13.89 -37.71
C TRP A 163 5.12 -12.46 -37.29
N LYS A 164 5.07 -11.51 -38.22
CA LYS A 164 4.61 -10.12 -37.94
C LYS A 164 3.15 -10.06 -37.54
N GLU A 165 2.27 -10.84 -38.18
CA GLU A 165 0.86 -10.91 -37.82
C GLU A 165 0.66 -11.54 -36.44
N ARG A 166 1.39 -12.61 -36.13
CA ARG A 166 1.42 -13.24 -34.79
C ARG A 166 1.91 -12.27 -33.73
N GLU A 167 3.00 -11.57 -34.01
CA GLU A 167 3.57 -10.55 -33.14
C GLU A 167 2.56 -9.42 -32.88
N HIS A 168 1.87 -8.97 -33.93
CA HIS A 168 0.83 -7.95 -33.83
C HIS A 168 -0.36 -8.39 -32.96
N GLU A 169 -0.83 -9.64 -33.09
CA GLU A 169 -1.88 -10.17 -32.23
C GLU A 169 -1.44 -10.23 -30.76
N VAL A 170 -0.21 -10.69 -30.48
CA VAL A 170 0.35 -10.66 -29.11
C VAL A 170 0.40 -9.23 -28.57
N HIS A 171 0.86 -8.27 -29.37
CA HIS A 171 0.90 -6.86 -29.00
C HIS A 171 -0.49 -6.28 -28.69
N LYS A 172 -1.55 -6.70 -29.38
CA LYS A 172 -2.93 -6.27 -29.06
C LYS A 172 -3.35 -6.70 -27.66
N PHE A 173 -3.05 -7.93 -27.24
CA PHE A 173 -3.37 -8.41 -25.90
C PHE A 173 -2.60 -7.64 -24.83
N ILE A 174 -1.31 -7.40 -25.05
CA ILE A 174 -0.45 -6.61 -24.15
C ILE A 174 -0.96 -5.17 -24.04
N ALA A 175 -1.22 -4.51 -25.18
CA ALA A 175 -1.71 -3.14 -25.23
C ALA A 175 -3.08 -2.98 -24.57
N ARG A 176 -3.99 -3.94 -24.78
CA ARG A 176 -5.31 -3.94 -24.14
C ARG A 176 -5.20 -4.13 -22.63
N TRP A 177 -4.32 -5.01 -22.16
CA TRP A 177 -4.05 -5.16 -20.73
C TRP A 177 -3.47 -3.87 -20.13
N ALA A 178 -2.48 -3.28 -20.78
CA ALA A 178 -1.85 -2.04 -20.36
C ALA A 178 -2.86 -0.87 -20.30
N TYR A 179 -3.66 -0.70 -21.35
CA TYR A 179 -4.68 0.34 -21.43
C TYR A 179 -5.76 0.19 -20.34
N ASN A 180 -6.29 -1.02 -20.16
CA ASN A 180 -7.33 -1.29 -19.16
C ASN A 180 -6.88 -1.01 -17.71
N HIS A 181 -5.58 -1.11 -17.44
CA HIS A 181 -5.02 -0.90 -16.10
C HIS A 181 -4.26 0.43 -15.96
N GLY A 182 -4.27 1.28 -16.99
CA GLY A 182 -3.58 2.57 -16.98
C GLY A 182 -2.06 2.45 -16.83
N ILE A 183 -1.46 1.42 -17.40
CA ILE A 183 -0.01 1.20 -17.36
C ILE A 183 0.65 2.13 -18.39
N PRO A 184 1.64 2.96 -17.99
CA PRO A 184 2.39 3.80 -18.92
C PRO A 184 3.06 2.98 -20.03
N PHE A 185 2.99 3.44 -21.29
CA PHE A 185 3.53 2.67 -22.43
C PHE A 185 5.05 2.45 -22.35
N ASN A 186 5.81 3.40 -21.76
CA ASN A 186 7.24 3.26 -21.53
C ASN A 186 7.60 2.11 -20.57
N ALA A 187 6.63 1.55 -19.84
CA ALA A 187 6.88 0.35 -19.02
C ALA A 187 7.29 -0.88 -19.84
N CYS A 188 7.00 -0.89 -21.16
CA CYS A 188 7.44 -1.96 -22.06
C CYS A 188 8.95 -1.91 -22.37
N ASP A 189 9.59 -0.75 -22.18
CA ASP A 189 11.03 -0.57 -22.43
C ASP A 189 11.90 -1.08 -21.29
N ASN A 190 11.30 -1.34 -20.11
CA ASN A 190 11.96 -1.84 -18.92
C ASN A 190 12.47 -3.27 -19.10
N ASP A 191 13.65 -3.56 -18.57
CA ASP A 191 14.26 -4.89 -18.69
C ASP A 191 13.45 -5.97 -17.97
N GLU A 192 12.72 -5.63 -16.91
CA GLU A 192 11.83 -6.55 -16.20
C GLU A 192 10.64 -6.98 -17.08
N PHE A 193 10.12 -6.09 -17.93
CA PHE A 193 9.06 -6.45 -18.87
C PHE A 193 9.59 -7.42 -19.94
N LYS A 194 10.80 -7.16 -20.44
CA LYS A 194 11.48 -8.06 -21.38
C LYS A 194 11.75 -9.42 -20.75
N GLN A 195 12.25 -9.46 -19.52
CA GLN A 195 12.48 -10.69 -18.76
C GLN A 195 11.17 -11.46 -18.50
N MET A 196 10.08 -10.77 -18.20
CA MET A 196 8.76 -11.38 -18.04
C MET A 196 8.30 -12.04 -19.35
N CYS A 197 8.40 -11.34 -20.47
CA CYS A 197 8.03 -11.87 -21.79
C CYS A 197 8.90 -13.08 -22.15
N GLU A 198 10.22 -12.99 -21.91
CA GLU A 198 11.16 -14.09 -22.14
C GLU A 198 10.84 -15.31 -21.26
N ALA A 199 10.59 -15.11 -19.97
CA ALA A 199 10.25 -16.20 -19.06
C ALA A 199 8.93 -16.90 -19.44
N ILE A 200 7.91 -16.12 -19.86
CA ILE A 200 6.65 -16.66 -20.36
C ILE A 200 6.87 -17.43 -21.67
N GLY A 201 7.66 -16.86 -22.59
CA GLY A 201 8.00 -17.47 -23.87
C GLY A 201 8.76 -18.79 -23.71
N GLN A 202 9.77 -18.83 -22.83
CA GLN A 202 10.55 -20.03 -22.52
C GLN A 202 9.71 -21.12 -21.82
N PHE A 203 8.76 -20.74 -20.98
CA PHE A 203 7.85 -21.71 -20.34
C PHE A 203 6.93 -22.37 -21.38
N GLY A 204 6.41 -21.58 -22.33
CA GLY A 204 5.54 -22.05 -23.40
C GLY A 204 4.05 -22.19 -23.00
N PRO A 205 3.23 -22.81 -23.88
CA PRO A 205 1.80 -22.91 -23.67
C PRO A 205 1.47 -23.81 -22.47
N GLY A 206 0.66 -23.32 -21.52
CA GLY A 206 0.29 -24.07 -20.31
C GLY A 206 0.53 -23.33 -19.00
N LEU A 207 1.29 -22.23 -19.04
CA LEU A 207 1.45 -21.36 -17.87
C LEU A 207 0.07 -20.89 -17.39
N THR A 208 -0.28 -21.23 -16.16
CA THR A 208 -1.45 -20.65 -15.49
C THR A 208 -1.01 -19.31 -14.89
N PRO A 209 -1.60 -18.17 -15.29
CA PRO A 209 -1.21 -16.89 -14.74
C PRO A 209 -1.36 -16.86 -13.20
N PRO A 210 -0.39 -16.31 -12.47
CA PRO A 210 -0.45 -16.24 -11.02
C PRO A 210 -1.66 -15.41 -10.55
N THR A 211 -2.37 -15.93 -9.54
CA THR A 211 -3.46 -15.18 -8.89
C THR A 211 -2.90 -14.08 -7.98
N GLN A 212 -3.70 -13.04 -7.66
CA GLN A 212 -3.33 -12.04 -6.65
C GLN A 212 -2.91 -12.69 -5.31
N ASP A 213 -3.55 -13.80 -4.93
CA ASP A 213 -3.18 -14.58 -3.74
C ASP A 213 -1.86 -15.33 -3.87
N ALA A 214 -1.45 -15.73 -5.08
CA ALA A 214 -0.16 -16.37 -5.34
C ALA A 214 0.99 -15.36 -5.25
N PHE A 215 0.72 -14.12 -5.63
CA PHE A 215 1.62 -12.98 -5.44
C PHE A 215 1.67 -12.52 -3.98
N ARG A 216 0.55 -12.55 -3.24
CA ARG A 216 0.50 -12.30 -1.81
C ARG A 216 1.27 -13.38 -1.04
N ASP A 217 2.49 -13.05 -0.65
CA ASP A 217 3.22 -13.91 0.27
C ASP A 217 2.48 -14.02 1.62
N ARG A 218 2.06 -15.23 1.97
CA ARG A 218 1.43 -15.53 3.27
C ARG A 218 2.45 -15.97 4.32
N LYS A 219 3.75 -15.98 4.01
CA LYS A 219 4.81 -16.51 4.87
C LYS A 219 5.50 -15.49 5.78
N ARG A 220 5.01 -14.24 5.88
CA ARG A 220 5.66 -13.17 6.68
C ARG A 220 7.15 -13.03 6.34
N ARG A 221 7.52 -13.10 5.05
CA ARG A 221 8.90 -12.82 4.67
C ARG A 221 9.26 -11.38 4.95
N SER A 222 10.51 -11.19 5.35
CA SER A 222 11.09 -9.88 5.57
C SER A 222 11.80 -9.47 4.29
N ILE A 223 11.37 -8.39 3.65
CA ILE A 223 11.93 -7.94 2.37
C ILE A 223 12.43 -6.51 2.52
N MET A 224 13.69 -6.28 2.11
CA MET A 224 14.26 -4.94 2.00
C MET A 224 14.23 -4.47 0.55
N ASN A 225 13.53 -3.37 0.30
CA ASN A 225 13.43 -2.77 -1.03
C ASN A 225 14.27 -1.50 -1.10
N ILE A 226 15.00 -1.34 -2.19
CA ILE A 226 15.74 -0.13 -2.54
C ILE A 226 15.12 0.46 -3.79
N CYS A 227 14.72 1.73 -3.71
CA CYS A 227 14.21 2.50 -4.84
C CYS A 227 15.09 3.74 -5.06
N THR A 228 15.25 4.20 -6.30
CA THR A 228 15.71 5.55 -6.61
C THR A 228 14.55 6.51 -6.76
N ASN A 229 14.76 7.79 -6.46
CA ASN A 229 13.82 8.85 -6.80
C ASN A 229 14.54 10.02 -7.47
N CYS A 230 14.06 10.43 -8.66
CA CYS A 230 14.52 11.58 -9.41
C CYS A 230 13.34 12.47 -9.86
N ALA A 231 13.60 13.48 -10.69
CA ALA A 231 12.57 14.39 -11.20
C ALA A 231 11.47 13.69 -12.01
N ASP A 232 11.76 12.54 -12.60
CA ASP A 232 10.80 11.75 -13.41
C ASP A 232 9.96 10.78 -12.57
N GLY A 233 10.29 10.61 -11.28
CA GLY A 233 9.54 9.77 -10.35
C GLY A 233 10.41 8.77 -9.60
N THR A 234 9.75 7.76 -9.04
CA THR A 234 10.40 6.71 -8.25
C THR A 234 10.60 5.46 -9.11
N SER A 235 11.83 4.96 -9.16
CA SER A 235 12.22 3.75 -9.87
C SER A 235 12.66 2.69 -8.88
N PHE A 236 12.31 1.44 -9.14
CA PHE A 236 12.78 0.32 -8.33
C PHE A 236 14.23 -0.03 -8.73
N ILE A 237 15.09 -0.33 -7.76
CA ILE A 237 16.46 -0.79 -8.02
C ILE A 237 16.58 -2.27 -7.74
N SER A 238 16.27 -2.66 -6.50
CA SER A 238 16.47 -4.02 -6.04
C SER A 238 15.59 -4.34 -4.84
N SER A 239 15.36 -5.64 -4.67
CA SER A 239 14.64 -6.20 -3.53
C SER A 239 15.45 -7.39 -3.02
N LYS A 240 15.66 -7.45 -1.72
CA LYS A 240 16.36 -8.55 -1.07
C LYS A 240 15.45 -9.17 0.00
N GLU A 241 15.18 -10.47 -0.13
CA GLU A 241 14.61 -11.23 0.97
C GLU A 241 15.67 -11.36 2.08
N MET A 242 15.28 -11.02 3.30
CA MET A 242 16.14 -10.95 4.47
C MET A 242 15.43 -11.57 5.68
N SER A 243 14.68 -12.66 5.43
CA SER A 243 13.90 -13.36 6.46
C SER A 243 14.78 -14.10 7.47
N ASP A 244 15.96 -14.55 7.04
CA ASP A 244 16.97 -15.30 7.80
C ASP A 244 18.10 -14.42 8.34
N VAL A 245 18.12 -13.13 7.98
CA VAL A 245 19.15 -12.17 8.39
C VAL A 245 18.57 -11.14 9.35
N SER A 246 19.24 -10.92 10.48
CA SER A 246 18.89 -9.83 11.38
C SER A 246 19.15 -8.48 10.71
N HIS A 247 18.17 -7.58 10.73
CA HIS A 247 18.27 -6.25 10.09
C HIS A 247 19.09 -5.29 10.94
N THR A 248 20.35 -5.61 11.21
CA THR A 248 21.23 -4.74 12.00
C THR A 248 21.59 -3.47 11.23
N SER A 249 22.14 -2.48 11.94
CA SER A 249 22.56 -1.21 11.36
C SER A 249 23.59 -1.41 10.24
N GLU A 250 24.49 -2.37 10.42
CA GLU A 250 25.56 -2.73 9.49
C GLU A 250 24.99 -3.33 8.20
N VAL A 251 24.05 -4.27 8.31
CA VAL A 251 23.39 -4.88 7.15
C VAL A 251 22.63 -3.84 6.32
N ILE A 252 21.94 -2.92 6.99
CA ILE A 252 21.22 -1.83 6.32
C ILE A 252 22.22 -0.88 5.64
N PHE A 253 23.30 -0.52 6.33
CA PHE A 253 24.36 0.32 5.79
C PHE A 253 24.98 -0.31 4.54
N GLU A 254 25.39 -1.58 4.58
CA GLU A 254 25.98 -2.28 3.43
C GLU A 254 25.06 -2.29 2.21
N LEU A 255 23.74 -2.47 2.43
CA LEU A 255 22.76 -2.44 1.34
C LEU A 255 22.64 -1.05 0.71
N VAL A 256 22.57 -0.01 1.54
CA VAL A 256 22.48 1.38 1.07
C VAL A 256 23.76 1.80 0.38
N ASP A 257 24.91 1.48 0.97
CA ASP A 257 26.23 1.84 0.48
C ASP A 257 26.53 1.19 -0.87
N LYS A 258 26.24 -0.11 -1.03
CA LYS A 258 26.33 -0.78 -2.33
C LYS A 258 25.44 -0.12 -3.37
N ALA A 259 24.20 0.21 -3.02
CA ALA A 259 23.29 0.86 -3.96
C ALA A 259 23.77 2.28 -4.35
N ILE A 260 24.44 3.00 -3.45
CA ILE A 260 25.09 4.28 -3.77
C ILE A 260 26.26 4.06 -4.74
N GLU A 261 27.07 3.03 -4.52
CA GLU A 261 28.17 2.65 -5.43
C GLU A 261 27.64 2.31 -6.83
N ASP A 262 26.54 1.56 -6.92
CA ASP A 262 25.90 1.19 -8.18
C ASP A 262 25.29 2.41 -8.93
N ILE A 263 24.80 3.43 -8.21
CA ILE A 263 24.21 4.66 -8.78
C ILE A 263 25.28 5.71 -9.14
N GLY A 264 26.40 5.71 -8.44
CA GLY A 264 27.37 6.82 -8.43
C GLY A 264 27.07 7.81 -7.30
N GLU A 265 28.05 8.04 -6.44
CA GLU A 265 27.94 8.91 -5.26
C GLU A 265 27.59 10.35 -5.63
N GLU A 266 28.13 10.85 -6.74
CA GLU A 266 27.88 12.19 -7.24
C GLU A 266 26.41 12.43 -7.60
N ASN A 267 25.66 11.38 -7.92
CA ASN A 267 24.25 11.42 -8.30
C ASN A 267 23.30 11.34 -7.08
N VAL A 268 23.80 10.91 -5.93
CA VAL A 268 23.01 10.75 -4.71
C VAL A 268 23.10 11.98 -3.82
N VAL A 269 21.94 12.52 -3.44
CA VAL A 269 21.86 13.64 -2.47
C VAL A 269 21.44 13.12 -1.11
N GLN A 270 20.50 12.18 -1.07
CA GLN A 270 19.83 11.81 0.17
C GLN A 270 19.42 10.34 0.20
N VAL A 271 19.49 9.74 1.38
CA VAL A 271 18.83 8.48 1.75
C VAL A 271 17.65 8.77 2.67
N VAL A 272 16.48 8.20 2.37
CA VAL A 272 15.23 8.36 3.13
C VAL A 272 14.76 7.02 3.67
N THR A 273 14.64 6.91 4.98
CA THR A 273 14.22 5.69 5.68
C THR A 273 13.18 5.96 6.74
N ASP A 274 12.53 4.93 7.28
CA ASP A 274 11.73 5.10 8.50
C ASP A 274 12.62 5.41 9.72
N ASN A 275 11.97 5.56 10.89
CA ASN A 275 12.62 5.95 12.13
C ASN A 275 13.05 4.76 13.01
N ALA A 276 13.20 3.55 12.46
CA ALA A 276 13.67 2.40 13.20
C ALA A 276 15.09 2.63 13.76
N SER A 277 15.40 2.04 14.92
CA SER A 277 16.71 2.21 15.58
C SER A 277 17.88 1.80 14.71
N ASN A 278 17.72 0.74 13.93
CA ASN A 278 18.79 0.19 13.09
C ASN A 278 19.07 1.10 11.89
N ASN A 279 18.04 1.77 11.34
CA ASN A 279 18.22 2.83 10.34
C ASN A 279 19.01 4.02 10.93
N MET A 280 18.77 4.37 12.19
CA MET A 280 19.53 5.44 12.86
C MET A 280 21.00 5.07 13.11
N GLY A 281 21.30 3.78 13.30
CA GLY A 281 22.68 3.29 13.35
C GLY A 281 23.34 3.32 11.99
N ALA A 282 22.66 2.82 10.95
CA ALA A 282 23.13 2.85 9.56
C ALA A 282 23.42 4.28 9.08
N LYS A 283 22.58 5.24 9.48
CA LYS A 283 22.81 6.68 9.24
C LYS A 283 24.17 7.16 9.76
N LYS A 284 24.61 6.70 10.93
CA LYS A 284 25.91 7.12 11.49
C LYS A 284 27.06 6.56 10.67
N LEU A 285 26.99 5.28 10.33
CA LEU A 285 27.98 4.61 9.48
C LEU A 285 28.08 5.28 8.10
N LEU A 286 26.94 5.66 7.50
CA LEU A 286 26.93 6.38 6.23
C LEU A 286 27.57 7.77 6.35
N LEU A 287 27.29 8.50 7.43
CA LEU A 287 27.87 9.82 7.64
C LEU A 287 29.40 9.78 7.77
N GLU A 288 29.94 8.72 8.37
CA GLU A 288 31.39 8.49 8.49
C GLU A 288 32.03 8.16 7.15
N LYS A 289 31.41 7.31 6.32
CA LYS A 289 31.95 6.92 5.00
C LYS A 289 31.72 7.99 3.93
N ARG A 290 30.55 8.62 3.93
CA ARG A 290 30.02 9.50 2.85
C ARG A 290 29.41 10.76 3.45
N PRO A 291 30.22 11.65 4.04
CA PRO A 291 29.74 12.83 4.75
C PRO A 291 28.86 13.75 3.89
N GLN A 292 29.09 13.81 2.57
CA GLN A 292 28.26 14.64 1.68
C GLN A 292 26.81 14.16 1.48
N ILE A 293 26.50 12.90 1.79
CA ILE A 293 25.16 12.33 1.57
C ILE A 293 24.29 12.55 2.80
N PHE A 294 23.12 13.16 2.59
CA PHE A 294 22.16 13.36 3.66
C PHE A 294 21.41 12.08 3.99
N TRP A 295 21.10 11.85 5.27
CA TRP A 295 20.17 10.80 5.68
C TRP A 295 19.01 11.41 6.47
N THR A 296 17.79 11.25 5.96
CA THR A 296 16.58 11.81 6.58
C THR A 296 15.52 10.77 6.92
N SER A 297 14.68 11.17 7.87
CA SER A 297 13.50 10.44 8.27
C SER A 297 12.37 10.61 7.26
N CYS A 298 11.68 9.52 6.96
CA CYS A 298 10.48 9.51 6.12
C CYS A 298 9.40 10.43 6.71
N ALA A 299 8.98 11.40 5.91
CA ALA A 299 7.97 12.38 6.29
C ALA A 299 6.60 11.74 6.54
N ALA A 300 6.14 10.85 5.67
CA ALA A 300 4.87 10.15 5.84
C ALA A 300 4.82 9.34 7.14
N HIS A 301 5.90 8.61 7.44
CA HIS A 301 6.00 7.86 8.69
C HIS A 301 5.99 8.82 9.90
N THR A 302 6.75 9.90 9.84
CA THR A 302 6.83 10.88 10.94
C THR A 302 5.49 11.61 11.19
N ILE A 303 4.76 11.99 10.14
CA ILE A 303 3.42 12.58 10.25
C ILE A 303 2.41 11.57 10.79
N ASN A 304 2.50 10.29 10.38
CA ASN A 304 1.68 9.23 10.97
C ASN A 304 1.96 9.08 12.48
N LEU A 305 3.22 9.21 12.92
CA LEU A 305 3.57 9.22 14.35
C LEU A 305 3.04 10.46 15.08
N MET A 306 2.91 11.62 14.41
CA MET A 306 2.23 12.80 14.97
C MET A 306 0.75 12.51 15.19
N LEU A 307 0.04 12.04 14.15
CA LEU A 307 -1.36 11.64 14.23
C LEU A 307 -1.59 10.58 15.32
N GLN A 308 -0.67 9.62 15.44
CA GLN A 308 -0.66 8.63 16.53
C GLN A 308 -0.54 9.27 17.90
N GLY A 309 0.43 10.16 18.07
CA GLY A 309 0.67 10.83 19.35
C GLY A 309 -0.54 11.63 19.81
N ILE A 310 -1.16 12.38 18.88
CA ILE A 310 -2.37 13.17 19.16
C ILE A 310 -3.53 12.23 19.49
N GLY A 311 -3.74 11.18 18.70
CA GLY A 311 -4.81 10.19 18.95
C GLY A 311 -4.69 9.44 20.28
N LYS A 312 -3.49 9.39 20.88
CA LYS A 312 -3.27 8.79 22.21
C LYS A 312 -3.64 9.71 23.37
N LEU A 313 -3.78 11.02 23.16
CA LEU A 313 -4.19 11.95 24.22
C LEU A 313 -5.59 11.57 24.73
N PRO A 314 -5.86 11.60 26.05
CA PRO A 314 -7.10 11.07 26.64
C PRO A 314 -8.38 11.58 25.97
N ARG A 315 -8.41 12.87 25.64
CA ARG A 315 -9.54 13.51 24.97
C ARG A 315 -9.83 12.89 23.60
N PHE A 316 -8.83 12.70 22.76
CA PHE A 316 -8.99 12.14 21.41
C PHE A 316 -9.17 10.63 21.44
N ARG A 317 -8.45 9.94 22.34
CA ARG A 317 -8.56 8.49 22.53
C ARG A 317 -10.00 8.09 22.84
N LYS A 318 -10.68 8.83 23.73
CA LYS A 318 -12.10 8.59 24.05
C LYS A 318 -12.98 8.62 22.80
N VAL A 319 -12.82 9.63 21.94
CA VAL A 319 -13.61 9.78 20.70
C VAL A 319 -13.34 8.62 19.73
N ILE A 320 -12.07 8.25 19.58
CA ILE A 320 -11.66 7.11 18.74
C ILE A 320 -12.29 5.81 19.24
N ASP A 321 -12.23 5.56 20.55
CA ASP A 321 -12.75 4.32 21.14
C ASP A 321 -14.28 4.25 21.06
N GLN A 322 -14.98 5.39 21.17
CA GLN A 322 -16.42 5.48 20.93
C GLN A 322 -16.78 5.18 19.47
N ALA A 323 -16.09 5.80 18.51
CA ALA A 323 -16.31 5.56 17.07
C ALA A 323 -16.00 4.11 16.68
N LYS A 324 -14.92 3.53 17.20
CA LYS A 324 -14.58 2.11 17.03
C LYS A 324 -15.66 1.20 17.61
N SER A 325 -16.11 1.47 18.83
CA SER A 325 -17.12 0.63 19.49
C SER A 325 -18.43 0.64 18.71
N PHE A 326 -18.85 1.80 18.22
CA PHE A 326 -20.02 1.94 17.35
C PHE A 326 -19.86 1.16 16.04
N THR A 327 -18.75 1.37 15.32
CA THR A 327 -18.51 0.70 14.03
C THR A 327 -18.42 -0.82 14.18
N ILE A 328 -17.69 -1.32 15.18
CA ILE A 328 -17.62 -2.75 15.50
C ILE A 328 -19.00 -3.32 15.80
N PHE A 329 -19.83 -2.62 16.58
CA PHE A 329 -21.17 -3.08 16.90
C PHE A 329 -22.06 -3.18 15.65
N VAL A 330 -22.10 -2.12 14.83
CA VAL A 330 -22.97 -2.10 13.64
C VAL A 330 -22.56 -3.15 12.62
N TYR A 331 -21.26 -3.36 12.40
CA TYR A 331 -20.75 -4.38 11.48
C TYR A 331 -20.73 -5.80 12.07
N GLY A 332 -20.87 -5.94 13.38
CA GLY A 332 -20.81 -7.23 14.08
C GLY A 332 -22.07 -8.09 13.92
N HIS A 333 -23.20 -7.50 13.48
CA HIS A 333 -24.45 -8.23 13.28
C HIS A 333 -25.06 -7.90 11.90
N THR A 334 -25.53 -8.92 11.18
CA THR A 334 -26.09 -8.76 9.83
C THR A 334 -27.27 -7.78 9.81
N ARG A 335 -28.14 -7.83 10.83
CA ARG A 335 -29.33 -6.99 10.92
C ARG A 335 -29.00 -5.53 11.26
N THR A 336 -28.00 -5.27 12.10
CA THR A 336 -27.56 -3.88 12.38
C THR A 336 -26.86 -3.28 11.16
N LEU A 337 -26.10 -4.09 10.41
CA LEU A 337 -25.47 -3.67 9.16
C LEU A 337 -26.50 -3.36 8.06
N GLU A 338 -27.51 -4.22 7.89
CA GLU A 338 -28.60 -3.97 6.95
C GLU A 338 -29.38 -2.70 7.33
N CYS A 339 -29.59 -2.47 8.64
CA CYS A 339 -30.19 -1.24 9.14
C CYS A 339 -29.33 -0.02 8.76
N LEU A 340 -28.01 -0.06 8.98
CA LEU A 340 -27.09 0.99 8.54
C LEU A 340 -27.25 1.27 7.04
N ARG A 341 -27.13 0.24 6.20
CA ARG A 341 -27.23 0.35 4.74
C ARG A 341 -28.55 0.96 4.28
N TYR A 342 -29.65 0.65 4.97
CA TYR A 342 -30.94 1.23 4.67
C TYR A 342 -30.95 2.76 4.87
N PHE A 343 -30.41 3.25 5.99
CA PHE A 343 -30.38 4.69 6.27
C PHE A 343 -29.29 5.45 5.54
N THR A 344 -28.24 4.76 5.07
CA THR A 344 -27.13 5.36 4.34
C THR A 344 -27.21 5.15 2.83
N GLU A 345 -28.34 4.65 2.30
CA GLU A 345 -28.53 4.38 0.86
C GLU A 345 -27.45 3.46 0.29
N GLY A 346 -27.07 2.43 1.04
CA GLY A 346 -26.02 1.48 0.69
C GLY A 346 -24.59 2.01 0.87
N LYS A 347 -24.40 3.29 1.24
CA LYS A 347 -23.07 3.86 1.48
C LYS A 347 -22.51 3.37 2.81
N GLU A 348 -21.41 2.63 2.75
CA GLU A 348 -20.74 2.07 3.92
C GLU A 348 -19.97 3.14 4.72
N LEU A 349 -19.68 2.82 5.99
CA LEU A 349 -18.70 3.55 6.78
C LEU A 349 -17.28 3.06 6.45
N VAL A 350 -16.33 3.97 6.23
CA VAL A 350 -14.92 3.60 6.13
C VAL A 350 -14.49 2.95 7.44
N ARG A 351 -13.98 1.72 7.37
CA ARG A 351 -13.52 0.98 8.54
C ARG A 351 -12.08 1.36 8.87
N PRO A 352 -11.69 1.40 10.17
CA PRO A 352 -10.29 1.45 10.55
C PRO A 352 -9.56 0.22 10.01
N GLY A 353 -8.61 0.41 9.09
CA GLY A 353 -7.67 -0.62 8.67
C GLY A 353 -6.60 -0.86 9.74
N VAL A 354 -5.94 -2.02 9.70
CA VAL A 354 -4.85 -2.38 10.64
C VAL A 354 -3.65 -1.44 10.49
N THR A 355 -3.50 -0.77 9.34
CA THR A 355 -2.33 0.05 9.01
C THR A 355 -2.72 1.49 8.66
N ARG A 356 -2.15 2.44 9.44
CA ARG A 356 -2.13 3.92 9.28
C ARG A 356 -3.21 4.72 10.03
N PHE A 357 -2.78 5.75 10.76
CA PHE A 357 -3.63 6.64 11.58
C PHE A 357 -4.59 7.51 10.77
N ALA A 358 -4.31 7.72 9.48
CA ALA A 358 -5.24 8.30 8.53
C ALA A 358 -6.59 7.53 8.48
N SER A 359 -6.61 6.23 8.80
CA SER A 359 -7.84 5.45 8.86
C SER A 359 -8.82 5.93 9.94
N TYR A 360 -8.35 6.43 11.09
CA TYR A 360 -9.21 7.03 12.10
C TYR A 360 -9.83 8.33 11.61
N PHE A 361 -9.05 9.17 10.92
CA PHE A 361 -9.57 10.37 10.28
C PHE A 361 -10.66 10.02 9.26
N LEU A 362 -10.40 9.07 8.36
CA LEU A 362 -11.39 8.65 7.35
C LEU A 362 -12.66 8.05 7.97
N THR A 363 -12.53 7.26 9.03
CA THR A 363 -13.67 6.69 9.77
C THR A 363 -14.53 7.80 10.37
N LEU A 364 -13.90 8.74 11.09
CA LEU A 364 -14.59 9.86 11.73
C LEU A 364 -15.21 10.81 10.71
N ASN A 365 -14.52 11.08 9.60
CA ASN A 365 -15.04 11.91 8.52
C ASN A 365 -16.27 11.25 7.87
N SER A 366 -16.19 9.95 7.56
CA SER A 366 -17.33 9.20 7.04
C SER A 366 -18.51 9.15 8.02
N MET A 367 -18.27 9.08 9.33
CA MET A 367 -19.34 9.18 10.34
C MET A 367 -19.95 10.59 10.39
N GLN A 368 -19.11 11.63 10.28
CA GLN A 368 -19.54 13.02 10.28
C GLN A 368 -20.37 13.39 9.04
N GLU A 369 -20.00 12.90 7.86
CA GLU A 369 -20.77 13.03 6.62
C GLU A 369 -22.14 12.36 6.70
N LYS A 370 -22.22 11.23 7.42
CA LYS A 370 -23.44 10.44 7.59
C LYS A 370 -24.16 10.73 8.91
N LYS A 371 -23.83 11.82 9.59
CA LYS A 371 -24.31 12.12 10.95
C LYS A 371 -25.82 12.07 11.05
N ASP A 372 -26.53 12.72 10.13
CA ASP A 372 -27.98 12.84 10.21
C ASP A 372 -28.67 11.51 9.89
N GLN A 373 -28.13 10.74 8.95
CA GLN A 373 -28.56 9.37 8.64
C GLN A 373 -28.38 8.46 9.84
N LEU A 374 -27.21 8.52 10.50
CA LEU A 374 -26.92 7.72 11.69
C LEU A 374 -27.84 8.10 12.86
N ARG A 375 -28.12 9.40 13.06
CA ARG A 375 -29.06 9.86 14.09
C ARG A 375 -30.49 9.41 13.80
N LYS A 376 -30.95 9.51 12.55
CA LYS A 376 -32.25 9.00 12.10
C LYS A 376 -32.35 7.49 12.33
N MET A 377 -31.29 6.75 12.00
CA MET A 377 -31.24 5.30 12.19
C MET A 377 -31.50 4.92 13.64
N VAL A 378 -30.74 5.48 14.59
CA VAL A 378 -30.77 5.01 15.99
C VAL A 378 -32.04 5.37 16.77
N VAL A 379 -32.87 6.29 16.24
CA VAL A 379 -34.19 6.62 16.80
C VAL A 379 -35.35 5.95 16.07
N HIS A 380 -35.09 5.27 14.96
CA HIS A 380 -36.13 4.67 14.15
C HIS A 380 -36.58 3.31 14.73
N SER A 381 -37.86 2.96 14.56
CA SER A 381 -38.43 1.69 15.02
C SER A 381 -37.68 0.46 14.48
N ARG A 382 -37.20 0.53 13.23
CA ARG A 382 -36.32 -0.49 12.62
C ARG A 382 -35.06 -0.77 13.45
N TRP A 383 -34.44 0.26 14.04
CA TRP A 383 -33.30 0.06 14.95
C TRP A 383 -33.77 -0.46 16.31
N ASP A 384 -34.79 0.17 16.89
CA ASP A 384 -35.27 -0.18 18.23
C ASP A 384 -35.82 -1.61 18.34
N SER A 385 -36.38 -2.15 17.26
CA SER A 385 -36.88 -3.53 17.19
C SER A 385 -35.79 -4.61 17.19
N LEU A 386 -34.51 -4.24 16.99
CA LEU A 386 -33.42 -5.22 16.93
C LEU A 386 -33.05 -5.73 18.34
N LYS A 387 -32.98 -7.06 18.50
CA LYS A 387 -32.58 -7.67 19.78
C LYS A 387 -31.17 -7.23 20.20
N ASP A 388 -30.24 -7.12 19.25
CA ASP A 388 -28.84 -6.78 19.52
C ASP A 388 -28.68 -5.36 20.09
N VAL A 389 -29.57 -4.41 19.72
CA VAL A 389 -29.47 -3.02 20.20
C VAL A 389 -29.89 -2.88 21.66
N LYS A 390 -30.65 -3.84 22.20
CA LYS A 390 -31.05 -3.89 23.61
C LYS A 390 -29.92 -4.39 24.53
N SER A 391 -28.86 -4.97 23.96
CA SER A 391 -27.65 -5.34 24.71
C SER A 391 -26.95 -4.10 25.30
N LYS A 392 -26.06 -4.30 26.28
CA LYS A 392 -25.24 -3.20 26.84
C LYS A 392 -24.49 -2.44 25.74
N LYS A 393 -23.82 -3.17 24.83
CA LYS A 393 -23.09 -2.59 23.69
C LYS A 393 -24.00 -1.83 22.73
N GLY A 394 -25.20 -2.34 22.48
CA GLY A 394 -26.20 -1.68 21.63
C GLY A 394 -26.75 -0.39 22.22
N LYS A 395 -27.02 -0.38 23.53
CA LYS A 395 -27.42 0.84 24.27
C LYS A 395 -26.31 1.89 24.26
N GLU A 396 -25.05 1.48 24.48
CA GLU A 396 -23.88 2.36 24.40
C GLU A 396 -23.67 2.93 22.98
N ALA A 397 -23.83 2.10 21.94
CA ALA A 397 -23.77 2.52 20.54
C ALA A 397 -24.85 3.57 20.20
N THR A 398 -26.08 3.32 20.65
CA THR A 398 -27.22 4.25 20.50
C THR A 398 -26.93 5.58 21.21
N ALA A 399 -26.51 5.52 22.47
CA ALA A 399 -26.19 6.71 23.27
C ALA A 399 -25.04 7.53 22.66
N THR A 400 -24.03 6.87 22.08
CA THR A 400 -22.90 7.52 21.41
C THR A 400 -23.37 8.38 20.23
N ILE A 401 -24.21 7.82 19.35
CA ILE A 401 -24.73 8.55 18.18
C ILE A 401 -25.71 9.66 18.56
N LEU A 402 -26.43 9.51 19.67
CA LEU A 402 -27.32 10.57 20.16
C LEU A 402 -26.58 11.68 20.90
N SER A 403 -25.36 11.44 21.38
CA SER A 403 -24.60 12.38 22.20
C SER A 403 -24.15 13.63 21.41
N PRO A 404 -24.62 14.84 21.77
CA PRO A 404 -24.13 16.08 21.17
C PRO A 404 -22.64 16.31 21.46
N ALA A 405 -22.18 15.89 22.65
CA ALA A 405 -20.79 16.00 23.06
C ALA A 405 -19.86 15.16 22.16
N PHE A 406 -20.25 13.91 21.86
CA PHE A 406 -19.51 13.06 20.93
C PHE A 406 -19.32 13.77 19.58
N TRP A 407 -20.39 14.27 18.96
CA TRP A 407 -20.28 14.96 17.67
C TRP A 407 -19.49 16.26 17.73
N LYS A 408 -19.53 17.00 18.84
CA LYS A 408 -18.70 18.19 19.05
C LYS A 408 -17.22 17.81 19.06
N ASP A 409 -16.87 16.74 19.78
CA ASP A 409 -15.49 16.28 19.85
C ASP A 409 -15.01 15.62 18.54
N VAL A 410 -15.89 14.92 17.79
CA VAL A 410 -15.60 14.44 16.42
C VAL A 410 -15.22 15.61 15.51
N LYS A 411 -16.01 16.70 15.50
CA LYS A 411 -15.71 17.89 14.70
C LYS A 411 -14.36 18.51 15.05
N LEU A 412 -14.06 18.66 16.35
CA LEU A 412 -12.76 19.18 16.77
C LEU A 412 -11.62 18.24 16.34
N MET A 413 -11.79 16.93 16.52
CA MET A 413 -10.77 15.96 16.12
C MET A 413 -10.49 16.01 14.62
N LEU A 414 -11.53 16.14 13.78
CA LEU A 414 -11.36 16.34 12.34
C LEU A 414 -10.60 17.63 12.04
N ALA A 415 -10.95 18.75 12.68
CA ALA A 415 -10.25 20.02 12.50
C ALA A 415 -8.77 19.98 12.92
N VAL A 416 -8.41 19.12 13.88
CA VAL A 416 -7.01 18.91 14.32
C VAL A 416 -6.26 17.95 13.39
N PHE A 417 -6.92 16.91 12.89
CA PHE A 417 -6.27 15.86 12.08
C PHE A 417 -6.15 16.26 10.61
N GLU A 418 -7.15 16.94 10.05
CA GLU A 418 -7.22 17.31 8.63
C GLU A 418 -5.97 18.06 8.15
N PRO A 419 -5.42 19.06 8.86
CA PRO A 419 -4.23 19.77 8.40
C PRO A 419 -3.02 18.83 8.26
N LEU A 420 -2.82 17.90 9.20
CA LEU A 420 -1.74 16.91 9.12
C LEU A 420 -1.99 15.86 8.05
N VAL A 421 -3.25 15.45 7.82
CA VAL A 421 -3.61 14.53 6.73
C VAL A 421 -3.36 15.17 5.36
N LYS A 422 -3.56 16.48 5.22
CA LYS A 422 -3.20 17.24 4.01
C LYS A 422 -1.69 17.23 3.76
N VAL A 423 -0.87 17.44 4.79
CA VAL A 423 0.60 17.32 4.67
C VAL A 423 1.00 15.87 4.35
N LEU A 424 0.35 14.89 4.98
CA LEU A 424 0.58 13.48 4.68
C LEU A 424 0.31 13.18 3.20
N ARG A 425 -0.78 13.72 2.63
CA ARG A 425 -1.06 13.56 1.20
C ARG A 425 -0.10 14.27 0.27
N LEU A 426 0.46 15.41 0.68
CA LEU A 426 1.50 16.09 -0.07
C LEU A 426 2.76 15.20 -0.19
N VAL A 427 3.23 14.64 0.93
CA VAL A 427 4.46 13.83 0.94
C VAL A 427 4.27 12.41 0.42
N ASP A 428 3.03 11.92 0.41
CA ASP A 428 2.66 10.66 -0.21
C ASP A 428 2.41 10.80 -1.72
N GLY A 429 2.55 11.97 -2.35
CA GLY A 429 2.33 12.14 -3.78
C GLY A 429 3.58 11.86 -4.61
N ASP A 430 3.48 11.07 -5.70
CA ASP A 430 4.63 10.77 -6.58
C ASP A 430 4.82 11.80 -7.71
N VAL A 431 3.87 12.72 -7.89
CA VAL A 431 3.82 13.58 -9.09
C VAL A 431 4.72 14.82 -8.95
N LYS A 432 4.99 15.29 -7.72
CA LYS A 432 5.78 16.50 -7.48
C LYS A 432 6.75 16.30 -6.32
N PRO A 433 7.99 16.79 -6.43
CA PRO A 433 8.92 16.83 -5.31
C PRO A 433 8.33 17.51 -4.08
N SER A 434 8.30 16.79 -2.95
CA SER A 434 7.67 17.25 -1.72
C SER A 434 8.62 18.02 -0.80
N MET A 435 9.93 17.90 -0.99
CA MET A 435 10.95 18.46 -0.09
C MET A 435 10.80 19.97 0.11
N GLY A 436 10.65 20.74 -0.98
CA GLY A 436 10.52 22.19 -0.93
C GLY A 436 9.22 22.71 -0.29
N PHE A 437 8.21 21.85 -0.10
CA PHE A 437 6.89 22.25 0.43
C PHE A 437 6.61 21.71 1.84
N LEU A 438 7.26 20.62 2.24
CA LEU A 438 6.97 19.89 3.47
C LEU A 438 6.95 20.79 4.72
N TYR A 439 8.04 21.51 4.99
CA TYR A 439 8.14 22.31 6.23
C TYR A 439 7.13 23.46 6.23
N GLY A 440 6.94 24.15 5.10
CA GLY A 440 5.98 25.24 4.97
C GLY A 440 4.53 24.79 5.16
N GLU A 441 4.14 23.65 4.58
CA GLU A 441 2.81 23.07 4.80
C GLU A 441 2.64 22.56 6.24
N LEU A 442 3.70 22.10 6.89
CA LEU A 442 3.67 21.74 8.31
C LEU A 442 3.47 22.98 9.22
N LEU A 443 4.11 24.11 8.91
CA LEU A 443 3.86 25.38 9.61
C LEU A 443 2.41 25.85 9.43
N LYS A 444 1.87 25.76 8.20
CA LYS A 444 0.44 26.02 7.93
C LYS A 444 -0.47 25.08 8.73
N ALA A 445 -0.11 23.80 8.82
CA ALA A 445 -0.86 22.82 9.61
C ALA A 445 -0.86 23.18 11.11
N LYS A 446 0.29 23.55 11.67
CA LYS A 446 0.41 24.02 13.07
C LYS A 446 -0.50 25.22 13.33
N ARG A 447 -0.54 26.21 12.43
CA ARG A 447 -1.45 27.38 12.57
C ARG A 447 -2.92 26.98 12.59
N LYS A 448 -3.37 26.18 11.61
CA LYS A 448 -4.77 25.69 11.54
C LYS A 448 -5.19 24.90 12.77
N ILE A 449 -4.28 24.10 13.33
CA ILE A 449 -4.57 23.37 14.58
C ILE A 449 -4.73 24.33 15.75
N LYS A 450 -3.91 25.37 15.88
CA LYS A 450 -4.09 26.41 16.93
C LYS A 450 -5.44 27.12 16.78
N GLU A 451 -5.82 27.46 15.55
CA GLU A 451 -7.11 28.08 15.23
C GLU A 451 -8.30 27.17 15.58
N ALA A 452 -8.20 25.86 15.37
CA ALA A 452 -9.23 24.88 15.76
C ALA A 452 -9.50 24.87 17.28
N PHE A 453 -8.53 25.29 18.08
CA PHE A 453 -8.68 25.47 19.53
C PHE A 453 -9.02 26.91 19.95
N GLY A 454 -9.34 27.79 18.99
CA GLY A 454 -9.62 29.21 19.23
C GLY A 454 -8.40 30.01 19.62
N ASN A 455 -7.19 29.58 19.22
CA ASN A 455 -5.91 30.18 19.59
C ASN A 455 -5.66 30.28 21.11
N VAL A 456 -6.32 29.43 21.89
CA VAL A 456 -6.11 29.36 23.35
C VAL A 456 -5.00 28.36 23.65
N GLU A 457 -3.85 28.85 24.09
CA GLU A 457 -2.64 28.03 24.31
C GLU A 457 -2.87 26.84 25.25
N SER A 458 -3.56 27.06 26.37
CA SER A 458 -3.87 26.00 27.33
C SER A 458 -4.66 24.84 26.73
N ARG A 459 -5.35 25.05 25.59
CA ARG A 459 -6.16 24.03 24.89
C ARG A 459 -5.38 23.28 23.82
N PHE A 460 -4.37 23.89 23.20
CA PHE A 460 -3.60 23.26 22.11
C PHE A 460 -2.19 22.81 22.52
N LYS A 461 -1.67 23.25 23.68
CA LYS A 461 -0.28 23.01 24.09
C LYS A 461 0.15 21.54 24.01
N ASP A 462 -0.69 20.61 24.44
CA ASP A 462 -0.35 19.17 24.44
C ASP A 462 -0.31 18.61 23.01
N VAL A 463 -1.17 19.11 22.13
CA VAL A 463 -1.17 18.75 20.70
C VAL A 463 0.08 19.30 20.02
N MET A 464 0.43 20.56 20.29
CA MET A 464 1.65 21.17 19.75
C MET A 464 2.89 20.44 20.27
N ALA A 465 2.96 20.13 21.57
CA ALA A 465 4.08 19.39 22.15
C ALA A 465 4.30 18.04 21.48
N VAL A 466 3.22 17.32 21.12
CA VAL A 466 3.33 16.08 20.33
C VAL A 466 3.92 16.36 18.94
N ILE A 467 3.44 17.39 18.24
CA ILE A 467 3.93 17.75 16.90
C ILE A 467 5.42 18.12 16.96
N GLU A 468 5.81 19.05 17.83
CA GLU A 468 7.20 19.48 17.96
C GLU A 468 8.12 18.31 18.32
N LYS A 469 7.72 17.48 19.29
CA LYS A 469 8.51 16.30 19.69
C LYS A 469 8.74 15.32 18.54
N LYS A 470 7.76 15.15 17.66
CA LYS A 470 7.87 14.23 16.51
C LYS A 470 8.57 14.87 15.32
N MET A 471 8.54 16.19 15.20
CA MET A 471 9.19 16.95 14.14
C MET A 471 10.70 17.09 14.40
N ASN A 472 11.08 17.34 15.66
CA ASN A 472 12.44 17.74 16.07
C ASN A 472 13.55 16.79 15.59
N GLY A 473 14.54 17.35 14.90
CA GLY A 473 15.68 16.66 14.30
C GLY A 473 15.30 15.75 13.12
N ARG A 474 14.04 15.82 12.65
CA ARG A 474 13.52 14.94 11.59
C ARG A 474 13.01 15.74 10.42
N LEU A 475 11.86 16.41 10.57
CA LEU A 475 11.24 17.21 9.51
C LEU A 475 11.65 18.69 9.58
N ASP A 476 12.54 19.03 10.52
CA ASP A 476 13.22 20.30 10.65
C ASP A 476 14.75 20.14 10.66
N SER A 477 15.25 19.11 9.98
CA SER A 477 16.69 18.95 9.75
C SER A 477 17.22 20.05 8.81
N PRO A 478 18.55 20.27 8.76
CA PRO A 478 19.17 21.25 7.87
C PRO A 478 18.65 21.19 6.44
N LEU A 479 18.63 20.01 5.83
CA LEU A 479 18.11 19.79 4.47
C LEU A 479 16.65 20.24 4.28
N HIS A 480 15.75 19.97 5.24
CA HIS A 480 14.35 20.35 5.14
C HIS A 480 14.15 21.87 5.27
N LEU A 481 14.90 22.50 6.17
CA LEU A 481 14.84 23.95 6.38
C LEU A 481 15.47 24.70 5.20
N THR A 482 16.60 24.22 4.68
CA THR A 482 17.22 24.75 3.46
C THR A 482 16.27 24.64 2.26
N ALA A 483 15.59 23.50 2.08
CA ALA A 483 14.59 23.36 1.03
C ALA A 483 13.43 24.37 1.17
N PHE A 484 12.99 24.66 2.39
CA PHE A 484 11.97 25.67 2.66
C PHE A 484 12.47 27.10 2.36
N LEU A 485 13.70 27.43 2.77
CA LEU A 485 14.35 28.72 2.52
C LEU A 485 14.50 29.00 1.03
N LEU A 486 14.96 27.98 0.28
CA LEU A 486 15.22 28.09 -1.15
C LEU A 486 13.95 28.09 -1.99
N ASN A 487 12.78 27.81 -1.44
CA ASN A 487 11.52 27.86 -2.20
C ASN A 487 10.96 29.30 -2.23
N PRO A 488 10.94 29.98 -3.40
CA PRO A 488 10.47 31.37 -3.50
C PRO A 488 9.01 31.55 -3.07
N HIS A 489 8.19 30.49 -3.17
CA HIS A 489 6.81 30.53 -2.68
C HIS A 489 6.74 30.93 -1.20
N TYR A 490 7.73 30.56 -0.39
CA TYR A 490 7.80 30.91 1.02
C TYR A 490 8.73 32.10 1.28
N SER A 491 9.97 32.06 0.77
CA SER A 491 10.96 33.10 1.07
C SER A 491 10.62 34.46 0.45
N TYR A 492 9.96 34.50 -0.71
CA TYR A 492 9.56 35.79 -1.30
C TYR A 492 8.22 36.28 -0.75
N ALA A 493 7.39 35.38 -0.23
CA ALA A 493 6.15 35.73 0.47
C ALA A 493 6.43 36.27 1.88
N ASN A 494 7.46 35.75 2.56
CA ASN A 494 7.93 36.25 3.83
C ASN A 494 9.47 36.34 3.87
N PRO A 495 10.04 37.50 3.50
CA PRO A 495 11.49 37.71 3.52
C PRO A 495 12.14 37.56 4.90
N SER A 496 11.38 37.71 6.00
CA SER A 496 11.93 37.57 7.36
C SER A 496 12.50 36.19 7.67
N ILE A 497 12.20 35.17 6.85
CA ILE A 497 12.75 33.82 7.00
C ILE A 497 14.30 33.84 6.91
N PHE A 498 14.87 34.77 6.15
CA PHE A 498 16.33 34.94 6.05
C PHE A 498 16.98 35.53 7.31
N ASP A 499 16.19 36.13 8.20
CA ASP A 499 16.68 36.72 9.45
C ASP A 499 16.57 35.74 10.63
N GLU A 500 15.91 34.59 10.45
CA GLU A 500 15.73 33.59 11.50
C GLU A 500 17.03 32.82 11.77
N PRO A 501 17.59 32.85 13.00
CA PRO A 501 18.86 32.18 13.30
C PRO A 501 18.86 30.68 12.98
N LYS A 502 17.72 30.01 13.26
CA LYS A 502 17.53 28.59 12.96
C LYS A 502 17.64 28.29 11.45
N MET A 503 17.15 29.20 10.61
CA MET A 503 17.19 29.04 9.15
C MET A 503 18.60 29.23 8.62
N ASN A 504 19.33 30.21 9.15
CA ASN A 504 20.71 30.49 8.74
C ASN A 504 21.66 29.37 9.18
N GLU A 505 21.58 28.90 10.42
CA GLU A 505 22.37 27.77 10.92
C GLU A 505 22.11 26.49 10.11
N ALA A 506 20.83 26.21 9.80
CA ALA A 506 20.44 25.09 8.97
C ALA A 506 20.95 25.22 7.52
N PHE A 507 20.90 26.41 6.95
CA PHE A 507 21.42 26.67 5.62
C PHE A 507 22.92 26.46 5.54
N ILE A 508 23.69 27.02 6.48
CA ILE A 508 25.15 26.86 6.56
C ILE A 508 25.52 25.38 6.70
N SER A 509 24.90 24.67 7.66
CA SER A 509 25.14 23.23 7.86
C SER A 509 24.84 22.40 6.60
N CYS A 510 23.81 22.82 5.84
CA CYS A 510 23.44 22.17 4.59
C CYS A 510 24.44 22.45 3.46
N VAL A 511 24.98 23.66 3.38
CA VAL A 511 26.03 24.03 2.40
C VAL A 511 27.32 23.27 2.71
N GLU A 512 27.77 23.27 3.96
CA GLU A 512 28.97 22.55 4.40
C GLU A 512 28.90 21.04 4.10
N GLN A 513 27.73 20.45 4.32
CA GLN A 513 27.50 19.04 4.01
C GLN A 513 27.38 18.79 2.50
N PHE A 514 26.62 19.62 1.76
CA PHE A 514 26.40 19.39 0.32
C PHE A 514 27.67 19.60 -0.52
N TYR A 515 28.48 20.58 -0.16
CA TYR A 515 29.78 20.88 -0.78
C TYR A 515 30.94 20.43 0.09
N TYR A 516 30.82 19.25 0.68
CA TYR A 516 31.86 18.70 1.55
C TYR A 516 33.22 18.69 0.81
N HIS A 517 34.25 19.25 1.45
CA HIS A 517 35.60 19.49 0.90
C HIS A 517 35.71 20.44 -0.31
N ASP A 518 34.67 21.18 -0.66
CA ASP A 518 34.71 22.20 -1.72
C ASP A 518 34.47 23.60 -1.11
N GLU A 519 35.51 24.13 -0.47
CA GLU A 519 35.47 25.42 0.25
C GLU A 519 35.08 26.58 -0.70
N ASP A 520 35.52 26.54 -1.95
CA ASP A 520 35.19 27.54 -2.97
C ASP A 520 33.68 27.54 -3.26
N GLN A 521 33.06 26.37 -3.46
CA GLN A 521 31.60 26.29 -3.66
C GLN A 521 30.82 26.66 -2.40
N GLN A 522 31.32 26.31 -1.21
CA GLN A 522 30.70 26.72 0.06
C GLN A 522 30.68 28.24 0.19
N GLU A 523 31.82 28.89 -0.02
CA GLU A 523 31.94 30.35 0.04
C GLU A 523 31.04 31.01 -1.00
N GLN A 524 31.08 30.52 -2.24
CA GLN A 524 30.28 31.03 -3.34
C GLN A 524 28.78 30.94 -3.04
N ALA A 525 28.29 29.77 -2.62
CA ALA A 525 26.87 29.55 -2.32
C ALA A 525 26.39 30.37 -1.12
N ALA A 526 27.14 30.38 -0.02
CA ALA A 526 26.68 30.97 1.25
C ALA A 526 26.93 32.47 1.37
N ASN A 527 28.10 32.95 0.95
CA ASN A 527 28.52 34.33 1.24
C ASN A 527 28.19 35.31 0.11
N PHE A 528 28.06 34.82 -1.12
CA PHE A 528 27.82 35.66 -2.30
C PHE A 528 26.46 35.40 -2.95
N GLU A 529 26.17 34.17 -3.34
CA GLU A 529 25.01 33.86 -4.15
C GLU A 529 23.69 33.89 -3.39
N LEU A 530 23.69 33.49 -2.11
CA LEU A 530 22.51 33.61 -1.26
C LEU A 530 22.01 35.06 -1.17
N LYS A 531 22.93 36.03 -1.08
CA LYS A 531 22.58 37.47 -1.02
C LYS A 531 21.89 37.93 -2.30
N LYS A 532 22.36 37.49 -3.47
CA LYS A 532 21.69 37.78 -4.75
C LYS A 532 20.26 37.26 -4.76
N PHE A 533 20.02 36.05 -4.26
CA PHE A 533 18.68 35.47 -4.15
C PHE A 533 17.79 36.24 -3.15
N GLN A 534 18.33 36.59 -1.99
CA GLN A 534 17.66 37.38 -0.94
C GLN A 534 17.23 38.75 -1.44
N ASN A 535 18.16 39.48 -2.07
CA ASN A 535 17.95 40.82 -2.61
C ASN A 535 17.17 40.82 -3.93
N ARG A 536 16.90 39.63 -4.50
CA ARG A 536 16.24 39.44 -5.79
C ARG A 536 16.99 40.14 -6.91
N GLU A 537 18.30 40.00 -6.94
CA GLU A 537 19.17 40.60 -7.95
C GLU A 537 19.13 39.83 -9.27
N GLY A 538 19.53 40.48 -10.37
CA GLY A 538 19.68 39.82 -11.66
C GLY A 538 18.37 39.18 -12.17
N PRO A 539 18.38 37.92 -12.66
CA PRO A 539 17.19 37.24 -13.15
C PRO A 539 16.09 37.05 -12.10
N PHE A 540 16.43 37.01 -10.81
CA PHE A 540 15.45 36.91 -9.72
C PHE A 540 14.53 38.14 -9.60
N SER A 541 14.98 39.31 -10.06
CA SER A 541 14.18 40.55 -10.05
C SER A 541 13.04 40.55 -11.07
N LYS A 542 13.12 39.69 -12.09
CA LYS A 542 12.26 39.76 -13.28
C LYS A 542 10.81 39.48 -12.91
N LYS A 543 9.87 40.15 -13.60
CA LYS A 543 8.43 39.93 -13.40
C LYS A 543 8.04 38.46 -13.60
N LEU A 544 8.65 37.78 -14.58
CA LEU A 544 8.41 36.36 -14.85
C LEU A 544 8.90 35.45 -13.71
N ALA A 545 9.91 35.87 -12.95
CA ALA A 545 10.35 35.16 -11.75
C ALA A 545 9.26 35.13 -10.67
N ARG A 546 8.20 35.95 -10.75
CA ARG A 546 7.05 35.89 -9.83
C ARG A 546 6.06 34.76 -10.13
N THR A 547 6.33 33.92 -11.14
CA THR A 547 5.51 32.76 -11.51
C THR A 547 5.32 31.73 -10.39
N PHE A 548 6.16 31.75 -9.34
CA PHE A 548 5.96 30.95 -8.12
C PHE A 548 4.64 31.25 -7.37
N GLN A 549 3.97 32.36 -7.72
CA GLN A 549 2.64 32.70 -7.17
C GLN A 549 1.55 31.76 -7.70
N ASN A 550 1.79 31.04 -8.79
CA ASN A 550 0.88 30.03 -9.31
C ASN A 550 1.00 28.72 -8.50
N TYR A 551 -0.13 28.05 -8.26
CA TYR A 551 -0.16 26.79 -7.48
C TYR A 551 0.51 25.61 -8.22
N ASP A 552 0.62 25.68 -9.54
CA ASP A 552 1.15 24.59 -10.38
C ASP A 552 2.65 24.68 -10.69
N TYR A 553 3.38 25.40 -9.85
CA TYR A 553 4.79 25.71 -10.06
C TYR A 553 5.74 24.63 -9.52
N ASN A 554 6.86 24.40 -10.21
CA ASN A 554 7.96 23.54 -9.77
C ASN A 554 9.16 24.40 -9.30
N PRO A 555 9.55 24.34 -8.02
CA PRO A 555 10.67 25.11 -7.49
C PRO A 555 12.02 24.81 -8.15
N ALA A 556 12.32 23.55 -8.46
CA ALA A 556 13.56 23.19 -9.12
C ALA A 556 13.63 23.76 -10.55
N SER A 557 12.55 23.67 -11.32
CA SER A 557 12.49 24.25 -12.69
C SER A 557 12.70 25.76 -12.70
N TRP A 558 12.21 26.46 -11.68
CA TRP A 558 12.46 27.90 -11.55
C TRP A 558 13.90 28.21 -11.21
N TRP A 559 14.51 27.45 -10.30
CA TRP A 559 15.94 27.64 -10.02
C TRP A 559 16.78 27.41 -11.27
N ARG A 560 16.44 26.43 -12.11
CA ARG A 560 17.10 26.24 -13.42
C ARG A 560 16.97 27.48 -14.32
N LEU A 561 15.83 28.17 -14.30
CA LEU A 561 15.56 29.30 -15.18
C LEU A 561 16.11 30.64 -14.66
N TYR A 562 16.04 30.89 -13.34
CA TYR A 562 16.37 32.20 -12.75
C TYR A 562 17.66 32.18 -11.90
N GLY A 563 18.17 31.01 -11.54
CA GLY A 563 19.42 30.86 -10.79
C GLY A 563 20.70 30.94 -11.62
N THR A 564 20.63 31.38 -12.87
CA THR A 564 21.75 31.30 -13.84
C THR A 564 22.98 32.14 -13.46
N GLU A 565 22.80 33.18 -12.66
CA GLU A 565 23.90 34.03 -12.15
C GLU A 565 24.37 33.62 -10.75
N THR A 566 23.89 32.47 -10.27
CA THR A 566 24.20 31.86 -8.98
C THR A 566 24.45 30.35 -9.16
N PRO A 567 25.50 29.93 -9.89
CA PRO A 567 25.72 28.52 -10.24
C PRO A 567 25.85 27.57 -9.04
N ALA A 568 26.54 27.97 -7.97
CA ALA A 568 26.72 27.12 -6.79
C ALA A 568 25.39 26.89 -6.05
N LEU A 569 24.66 27.96 -5.79
CA LEU A 569 23.35 27.93 -5.15
C LEU A 569 22.30 27.28 -6.04
N GLN A 570 22.36 27.49 -7.36
CA GLN A 570 21.46 26.88 -8.33
C GLN A 570 21.63 25.37 -8.36
N LYS A 571 22.87 24.86 -8.44
CA LYS A 571 23.15 23.41 -8.40
C LYS A 571 22.59 22.80 -7.11
N MET A 572 22.84 23.42 -5.97
CA MET A 572 22.31 22.93 -4.69
C MET A 572 20.78 22.99 -4.64
N ALA A 573 20.17 24.13 -4.98
CA ALA A 573 18.73 24.34 -4.90
C ALA A 573 17.96 23.39 -5.83
N THR A 574 18.42 23.23 -7.08
CA THR A 574 17.76 22.33 -8.04
C THR A 574 17.79 20.89 -7.58
N ARG A 575 18.92 20.42 -7.01
CA ARG A 575 19.04 19.06 -6.48
C ARG A 575 18.18 18.86 -5.22
N ILE A 576 18.24 19.77 -4.25
CA ILE A 576 17.46 19.67 -3.00
C ILE A 576 15.94 19.76 -3.25
N LEU A 577 15.50 20.69 -4.09
CA LEU A 577 14.08 20.93 -4.35
C LEU A 577 13.45 19.85 -5.23
N SER A 578 14.24 19.00 -5.86
CA SER A 578 13.79 17.85 -6.63
C SER A 578 13.60 16.58 -5.80
N LEU A 579 13.98 16.59 -4.51
CA LEU A 579 13.91 15.41 -3.65
C LEU A 579 12.47 15.05 -3.25
N THR A 580 12.21 13.75 -3.16
CA THR A 580 11.13 13.22 -2.30
C THR A 580 11.51 13.34 -0.83
N SER A 581 10.50 13.52 0.03
CA SER A 581 10.67 13.50 1.49
C SER A 581 10.10 12.22 2.14
N SER A 582 9.64 11.24 1.36
CA SER A 582 9.01 10.04 1.90
C SER A 582 9.41 8.76 1.17
N SER A 583 9.58 7.69 1.97
CA SER A 583 9.71 6.31 1.47
C SER A 583 8.38 5.64 1.07
N SER A 584 7.23 6.33 1.22
CA SER A 584 5.90 5.75 1.02
C SER A 584 5.49 5.54 -0.44
N GLY A 585 6.15 6.21 -1.40
CA GLY A 585 5.95 5.95 -2.83
C GLY A 585 6.17 4.48 -3.19
N CYS A 586 7.19 3.86 -2.58
CA CYS A 586 7.44 2.44 -2.74
C CYS A 586 6.37 1.57 -2.05
N GLU A 587 5.74 2.00 -0.94
CA GLU A 587 4.66 1.25 -0.29
C GLU A 587 3.39 1.14 -1.15
N ARG A 588 3.08 2.11 -2.03
CA ARG A 588 1.87 2.04 -2.86
C ARG A 588 1.96 0.96 -3.93
N ASN A 589 3.10 0.83 -4.60
CA ASN A 589 3.35 -0.24 -5.57
C ASN A 589 3.25 -1.63 -4.93
N TRP A 590 3.66 -1.75 -3.66
CA TRP A 590 3.62 -3.02 -2.92
C TRP A 590 2.38 -3.21 -2.04
N SER A 591 1.48 -2.22 -1.93
CA SER A 591 0.27 -2.31 -1.08
C SER A 591 -0.74 -3.37 -1.52
N GLY A 592 -0.64 -3.89 -2.77
CA GLY A 592 -1.36 -5.07 -3.22
C GLY A 592 -0.96 -6.37 -2.51
N PHE A 593 0.16 -6.37 -1.79
CA PHE A 593 0.80 -7.48 -1.10
C PHE A 593 0.69 -7.35 0.44
N GLU A 594 -0.52 -7.23 0.97
CA GLU A 594 -0.83 -7.03 2.41
C GLU A 594 -0.23 -8.08 3.40
N GLY A 595 0.53 -9.08 2.92
CA GLY A 595 1.17 -10.14 3.72
C GLY A 595 2.69 -10.08 3.86
N VAL A 596 3.38 -9.14 3.20
CA VAL A 596 4.84 -8.98 3.25
C VAL A 596 5.22 -7.92 4.30
N SER A 597 6.18 -8.22 5.18
CA SER A 597 6.78 -7.21 6.05
C SER A 597 7.90 -6.52 5.27
N THR A 598 7.59 -5.43 4.58
CA THR A 598 8.56 -4.67 3.77
C THR A 598 9.25 -3.60 4.62
N TYR A 599 10.57 -3.67 4.70
CA TYR A 599 11.42 -2.57 5.14
C TYR A 599 11.87 -1.82 3.88
N LEU A 600 11.61 -0.52 3.81
CA LEU A 600 11.81 0.24 2.58
C LEU A 600 12.86 1.33 2.77
N LEU A 601 13.83 1.34 1.85
CA LEU A 601 14.90 2.29 1.73
C LEU A 601 14.69 3.03 0.39
N ILE A 602 14.62 4.35 0.42
CA ILE A 602 14.67 5.16 -0.81
C ILE A 602 16.01 5.88 -0.83
N ILE A 603 16.71 5.78 -1.95
CA ILE A 603 17.89 6.58 -2.28
C ILE A 603 17.43 7.64 -3.27
N SER A 604 17.32 8.88 -2.83
CA SER A 604 16.99 9.99 -3.71
C SER A 604 18.23 10.35 -4.52
N ALA A 605 18.23 9.96 -5.79
CA ALA A 605 19.28 10.23 -6.77
C ALA A 605 18.75 11.26 -7.77
N VAL A 606 19.40 12.42 -7.83
CA VAL A 606 19.09 13.43 -8.84
C VAL A 606 20.09 13.21 -9.97
N LEU A 607 19.67 12.44 -10.98
CA LEU A 607 20.33 12.33 -12.27
C LEU A 607 20.16 13.62 -13.07
#